data_AF-A0A9J6FAQ6-F1
#
_entry.id   AF-A0A9J6FAQ6-F1
#
_cell.length_a   1.000
_cell.length_b   1.000
_cell.length_c   1.000
_cell.angle_alpha   90.00
_cell.angle_beta   90.00
_cell.angle_gamma   90.00
#
_symmetry.space_group_name_H-M   'P 1'
#
loop_
_entity.id
_entity.type
_entity.pdbx_description
1 polymer ?
#
loop_
_entity_poly.entity_id
_entity_poly.type
_entity_poly.pdbx_seq_one_letter_code
_entity_poly.pdbx_strand_id
1 'polypeptide(L)'
;MRYDLILLLLLTAPVSEMAKEEFRGGDTTSMKVHRIRVGVLIPENVKKLSHVLCVSEKGYEPGGSVALRHGVLDTRMGANSAPARFDTCGLDWNECTSHFGRLELELPVLHTG
;
A
#
# COMPACT_ATOMS: atom_id res chain seq x y z
N MET A 1 7.06 -48.98 -44.26
CA MET A 1 7.65 -47.70 -44.73
C MET A 1 6.83 -46.47 -44.30
N ARG A 2 6.36 -46.38 -43.04
CA ARG A 2 5.71 -45.16 -42.51
C ARG A 2 5.95 -44.95 -41.00
N TYR A 3 6.98 -45.58 -40.43
CA TYR A 3 7.33 -45.41 -39.01
C TYR A 3 8.63 -44.62 -38.78
N ASP A 4 9.40 -44.32 -39.83
CA ASP A 4 10.70 -43.64 -39.70
C ASP A 4 10.60 -42.10 -39.73
N LEU A 5 9.47 -41.51 -40.14
CA LEU A 5 9.32 -40.04 -40.18
C LEU A 5 8.78 -39.42 -38.88
N ILE A 6 8.19 -40.22 -37.97
CA ILE A 6 7.65 -39.71 -36.70
C ILE A 6 8.76 -39.59 -35.64
N LEU A 7 9.80 -40.43 -35.72
CA LEU A 7 10.87 -40.45 -34.72
C LEU A 7 11.89 -39.31 -34.90
N LEU A 8 11.96 -38.70 -36.09
CA LEU A 8 12.92 -37.63 -36.40
C LEU A 8 12.41 -36.22 -36.04
N LEU A 9 11.12 -36.05 -35.74
CA LEU A 9 10.55 -34.74 -35.38
C LEU A 9 10.58 -34.45 -33.87
N LEU A 10 10.95 -35.42 -33.04
CA LEU A 10 11.04 -35.28 -31.58
C LEU A 10 12.43 -34.86 -31.07
N LEU A 11 13.42 -34.68 -31.96
CA LEU A 11 14.83 -34.43 -31.57
C LEU A 11 15.35 -33.02 -31.89
N THR A 12 14.52 -32.07 -32.34
CA THR A 12 15.01 -30.72 -32.72
C THR A 12 14.19 -29.53 -32.21
N ALA A 13 13.42 -29.69 -31.12
CA ALA A 13 12.84 -28.54 -30.43
C ALA A 13 13.66 -28.23 -29.16
N PRO A 14 14.33 -27.07 -29.06
CA PRO A 14 15.07 -26.69 -27.87
C PRO A 14 14.11 -26.52 -26.69
N VAL A 15 14.44 -27.16 -25.56
CA VAL A 15 13.86 -26.88 -24.25
C VAL A 15 14.38 -25.51 -23.80
N SER A 16 13.91 -24.44 -24.45
CA SER A 16 14.11 -23.07 -23.99
C SER A 16 12.99 -22.74 -23.01
N GLU A 17 13.33 -22.89 -21.73
CA GLU A 17 12.89 -21.99 -20.65
C GLU A 17 11.39 -21.65 -20.64
N MET A 18 10.57 -22.59 -20.18
CA MET A 18 9.28 -22.23 -19.60
C MET A 18 9.56 -21.42 -18.32
N ALA A 19 9.52 -20.10 -18.43
CA ALA A 19 9.27 -19.26 -17.27
C ALA A 19 8.06 -19.86 -16.54
N LYS A 20 8.25 -20.29 -15.30
CA LYS A 20 7.14 -20.51 -14.37
C LYS A 20 6.54 -19.13 -14.12
N GLU A 21 5.67 -18.72 -15.03
CA GLU A 21 4.79 -17.59 -14.79
C GLU A 21 3.85 -18.04 -13.67
N GLU A 22 4.19 -17.66 -12.45
CA GLU A 22 3.32 -17.85 -11.31
C GLU A 22 1.99 -17.19 -11.66
N PHE A 23 0.90 -17.96 -11.65
CA PHE A 23 -0.44 -17.44 -11.88
C PHE A 23 -0.78 -16.46 -10.75
N ARG A 24 -0.40 -15.19 -10.95
CA ARG A 24 -0.84 -14.08 -10.13
C ARG A 24 -2.29 -13.87 -10.55
N GLY A 25 -3.20 -14.48 -9.79
CA GLY A 25 -4.64 -14.43 -10.06
C GLY A 25 -5.05 -13.03 -10.49
N GLY A 26 -5.66 -12.94 -11.67
CA GLY A 26 -5.92 -11.70 -12.38
C GLY A 26 -6.67 -10.66 -11.54
N ASP A 27 -6.38 -9.40 -11.86
CA ASP A 27 -6.88 -8.19 -11.24
C ASP A 27 -8.39 -8.20 -10.97
N THR A 28 -8.74 -7.88 -9.72
CA THR A 28 -10.05 -7.41 -9.25
C THR A 28 -11.25 -8.27 -9.66
N THR A 29 -11.38 -9.44 -9.01
CA THR A 29 -12.71 -10.00 -8.79
C THR A 29 -13.51 -9.03 -7.92
N SER A 30 -14.67 -8.56 -8.41
CA SER A 30 -15.58 -7.74 -7.63
C SER A 30 -16.11 -8.56 -6.45
N MET A 31 -15.49 -8.38 -5.28
CA MET A 31 -15.91 -9.06 -4.07
C MET A 31 -16.99 -8.25 -3.36
N LYS A 32 -18.13 -8.89 -3.09
CA LYS A 32 -19.18 -8.29 -2.27
C LYS A 32 -18.80 -8.40 -0.79
N VAL A 33 -18.90 -7.29 -0.07
CA VAL A 33 -18.72 -7.29 1.39
C VAL A 33 -19.76 -8.21 2.03
N HIS A 34 -19.31 -9.26 2.70
CA HIS A 34 -20.19 -10.25 3.34
C HIS A 34 -20.54 -9.88 4.79
N ARG A 35 -19.57 -9.35 5.54
CA ARG A 35 -19.72 -8.99 6.97
C ARG A 35 -18.75 -7.88 7.34
N ILE A 36 -19.18 -7.01 8.26
CA ILE A 36 -18.31 -6.03 8.93
C ILE A 36 -17.99 -6.54 10.33
N ARG A 37 -16.69 -6.57 10.69
CA ARG A 37 -16.24 -6.88 12.05
C ARG A 37 -15.82 -5.58 12.72
N VAL A 38 -16.52 -5.22 13.78
CA VAL A 38 -16.18 -4.07 14.61
C VAL A 38 -15.30 -4.56 15.77
N GLY A 39 -14.29 -3.78 16.11
CA GLY A 39 -13.36 -4.09 17.18
C GLY A 39 -12.46 -2.90 17.49
N VAL A 40 -11.64 -3.04 18.53
CA VAL A 40 -10.67 -2.03 18.94
C VAL A 40 -9.31 -2.37 18.35
N LEU A 41 -8.60 -1.36 17.85
CA LEU A 41 -7.22 -1.52 17.40
C LEU A 41 -6.27 -1.59 18.60
N ILE A 42 -5.48 -2.66 18.67
CA ILE A 42 -4.39 -2.75 19.64
C ILE A 42 -3.20 -1.85 19.21
N PRO A 43 -2.39 -1.35 20.16
CA PRO A 43 -1.30 -0.42 19.86
C PRO A 43 -0.31 -0.94 18.80
N GLU A 44 -0.02 -2.23 18.80
CA GLU A 44 0.85 -2.88 17.82
C GLU A 44 0.30 -2.79 16.38
N ASN A 45 -1.02 -2.91 16.23
CA ASN A 45 -1.67 -2.78 14.92
C ASN A 45 -1.66 -1.33 14.45
N VAL A 46 -1.89 -0.37 15.36
CA VAL A 46 -1.76 1.06 15.03
C VAL A 46 -0.35 1.36 14.50
N LYS A 47 0.69 0.84 15.17
CA LYS A 47 2.08 1.00 14.70
C LYS A 47 2.31 0.41 13.31
N LYS A 48 1.77 -0.78 13.02
CA LYS A 48 1.92 -1.46 11.73
C LYS A 48 1.15 -0.77 10.59
N LEU A 49 -0.01 -0.20 10.88
CA LEU A 49 -0.84 0.48 9.87
C LEU A 49 -0.36 1.90 9.56
N SER A 50 0.32 2.54 10.50
CA SER A 50 0.73 3.94 10.38
C SER A 50 2.04 4.10 9.62
N HIS A 51 2.07 5.04 8.69
CA HIS A 51 3.25 5.38 7.89
C HIS A 51 4.08 6.50 8.51
N VAL A 52 3.45 7.36 9.31
CA VAL A 52 4.09 8.54 9.92
C VAL A 52 3.91 8.51 11.43
N LEU A 53 5.00 8.72 12.16
CA LEU A 53 4.96 9.11 13.57
C LEU A 53 4.91 10.65 13.62
N CYS A 54 3.79 11.20 14.07
CA CYS A 54 3.65 12.64 14.28
C CYS A 54 4.30 13.00 15.61
N VAL A 55 5.28 13.92 15.58
CA VAL A 55 5.97 14.42 16.79
C VAL A 55 5.79 15.92 16.98
N SER A 56 5.27 16.62 15.97
CA SER A 56 5.01 18.05 15.99
C SER A 56 3.52 18.33 15.82
N GLU A 57 2.99 19.23 16.63
CA GLU A 57 1.64 19.77 16.50
C GLU A 57 1.50 20.74 15.31
N LYS A 58 2.63 21.23 14.77
CA LYS A 58 2.63 22.24 13.71
C LYS A 58 2.31 21.59 12.36
N GLY A 59 1.52 22.30 11.54
CA GLY A 59 1.16 21.85 10.19
C GLY A 59 2.17 22.27 9.11
N TYR A 60 2.77 23.45 9.23
CA TYR A 60 3.63 24.03 8.19
C TYR A 60 5.00 24.43 8.77
N GLU A 61 5.99 24.51 7.88
CA GLU A 61 7.29 25.07 8.21
C GLU A 61 7.19 26.57 8.55
N PRO A 62 8.02 27.10 9.47
CA PRO A 62 8.00 28.52 9.81
C PRO A 62 8.21 29.41 8.58
N GLY A 63 7.26 30.30 8.32
CA GLY A 63 7.34 31.27 7.23
C GLY A 63 7.06 30.72 5.83
N GLY A 64 6.53 29.49 5.72
CA GLY A 64 6.20 28.87 4.45
C GLY A 64 4.83 28.20 4.40
N SER A 65 4.44 27.80 3.19
CA SER A 65 3.24 26.98 2.94
C SER A 65 3.58 25.49 2.76
N VAL A 66 4.83 25.10 3.01
CA VAL A 66 5.29 23.71 2.92
C VAL A 66 4.90 22.98 4.19
N ALA A 67 4.22 21.84 4.04
CA ALA A 67 3.81 21.02 5.16
C ALA A 67 5.03 20.50 5.94
N LEU A 68 4.96 20.57 7.26
CA LEU A 68 6.05 20.15 8.13
C LEU A 68 6.15 18.62 8.17
N ARG A 69 7.34 18.08 7.92
CA ARG A 69 7.65 16.65 8.14
C ARG A 69 7.40 16.26 9.59
N HIS A 70 6.76 15.11 9.80
CA HIS A 70 6.31 14.63 11.12
C HIS A 70 5.37 15.59 11.87
N GLY A 71 4.79 16.55 11.14
CA GLY A 71 3.71 17.41 11.61
C GLY A 71 2.34 16.84 11.29
N VAL A 72 1.30 17.57 11.71
CA VAL A 72 -0.11 17.15 11.54
C VAL A 72 -0.59 17.17 10.08
N LEU A 73 0.13 17.86 9.18
CA LEU A 73 -0.17 17.94 7.74
C LEU A 73 0.88 17.22 6.87
N ASP A 74 1.69 16.32 7.44
CA ASP A 74 2.71 15.60 6.68
C ASP A 74 2.09 14.92 5.44
N THR A 75 2.58 15.30 4.25
CA THR A 75 2.03 14.88 2.95
C THR A 75 2.11 13.37 2.72
N ARG A 76 2.91 12.64 3.49
CA ARG A 76 2.93 11.17 3.49
C ARG A 76 1.62 10.55 3.99
N MET A 77 0.81 11.29 4.74
CA MET A 77 -0.54 10.85 5.15
C MET A 77 -1.60 11.14 4.07
N GLY A 78 -1.23 11.87 3.02
CA GLY A 78 -2.13 12.39 2.00
C GLY A 78 -2.24 13.91 2.06
N ALA A 79 -2.95 14.49 1.10
CA ALA A 79 -3.30 15.90 1.04
C ALA A 79 -4.72 16.03 0.52
N ASN A 80 -5.38 17.12 0.91
CA ASN A 80 -6.76 17.42 0.57
C ASN A 80 -6.91 18.35 -0.64
N SER A 81 -5.80 18.77 -1.27
CA SER A 81 -5.80 19.73 -2.37
C SER A 81 -4.78 19.37 -3.45
N ALA A 82 -5.15 19.62 -4.69
CA ALA A 82 -4.27 19.50 -5.85
C ALA A 82 -3.28 20.68 -5.96
N PRO A 83 -2.16 20.51 -6.69
CA PRO A 83 -1.58 19.24 -7.10
C PRO A 83 -0.78 18.64 -5.94
N ALA A 84 -1.01 17.35 -5.65
CA ALA A 84 -0.20 16.63 -4.68
C ALA A 84 -0.03 15.18 -5.15
N ARG A 85 1.20 14.69 -5.03
CA ARG A 85 1.59 13.30 -5.25
C ARG A 85 2.30 12.82 -4.00
N PHE A 86 1.90 11.66 -3.48
CA PHE A 86 2.33 11.24 -2.14
C PHE A 86 3.55 10.32 -2.19
N ASP A 87 4.56 10.60 -1.38
CA ASP A 87 5.78 9.80 -1.27
C ASP A 87 5.50 8.33 -0.87
N THR A 88 4.38 8.06 -0.20
CA THR A 88 4.02 6.73 0.34
C THR A 88 3.46 5.77 -0.70
N CYS A 89 2.52 6.22 -1.54
CA CYS A 89 1.88 5.38 -2.54
C CYS A 89 2.22 5.76 -3.98
N GLY A 90 2.81 6.94 -4.21
CA GLY A 90 3.12 7.45 -5.55
C GLY A 90 1.89 7.82 -6.39
N LEU A 91 0.69 7.77 -5.82
CA LEU A 91 -0.58 8.12 -6.46
C LEU A 91 -0.86 9.62 -6.35
N ASP A 92 -1.71 10.11 -7.24
CA ASP A 92 -2.23 11.48 -7.20
C ASP A 92 -3.29 11.64 -6.09
N TRP A 93 -3.54 12.90 -5.70
CA TRP A 93 -4.47 13.26 -4.63
C TRP A 93 -5.89 12.67 -4.79
N ASN A 94 -6.36 12.47 -6.02
CA ASN A 94 -7.68 11.91 -6.33
C ASN A 94 -7.75 10.38 -6.26
N GLU A 95 -6.61 9.69 -6.35
CA GLU A 95 -6.55 8.22 -6.43
C GLU A 95 -6.10 7.60 -5.10
N CYS A 96 -5.46 8.38 -4.24
CA CYS A 96 -5.03 7.93 -2.93
C CYS A 96 -6.19 7.86 -1.94
N THR A 97 -6.27 6.76 -1.19
CA THR A 97 -7.23 6.57 -0.10
C THR A 97 -6.76 7.12 1.26
N SER A 98 -5.68 7.92 1.27
CA SER A 98 -4.97 8.44 2.45
C SER A 98 -4.27 7.34 3.28
N HIS A 99 -3.27 7.75 4.05
CA HIS A 99 -2.48 6.85 4.92
C HIS A 99 -2.57 7.30 6.37
N PHE A 100 -2.60 6.33 7.29
CA PHE A 100 -2.64 6.61 8.71
C PHE A 100 -1.30 7.15 9.22
N GLY A 101 -1.39 8.14 10.12
CA GLY A 101 -0.33 8.50 11.04
C GLY A 101 -0.67 8.04 12.46
N ARG A 102 0.33 8.11 13.35
CA ARG A 102 0.16 7.83 14.78
C ARG A 102 0.81 8.88 15.64
N LEU A 103 0.28 9.03 16.84
CA LEU A 103 0.88 9.73 17.96
C LEU A 103 1.29 8.69 19.01
N GLU A 104 2.47 8.87 19.60
CA GLU A 104 2.86 8.11 20.80
C GLU A 104 2.54 8.95 22.02
N LEU A 105 1.68 8.42 22.88
CA LEU A 105 1.37 9.02 24.16
C LEU A 105 2.39 8.55 25.19
N GLU A 106 2.94 9.48 25.96
CA GLU A 106 3.89 9.16 27.04
C GLU A 106 3.23 8.38 28.18
N LEU A 107 1.93 8.58 28.37
CA LEU A 107 1.14 7.95 29.43
C LEU A 107 -0.14 7.35 28.86
N PRO A 108 -0.67 6.28 29.48
CA PRO A 108 -1.96 5.71 29.08
C PRO A 108 -3.09 6.72 29.35
N VAL A 109 -4.02 6.78 28.41
CA VAL A 109 -5.20 7.65 28.48
C VAL A 109 -6.46 6.78 28.40
N LEU A 110 -7.48 7.16 29.15
CA LEU A 110 -8.80 6.52 29.09
C LEU A 110 -9.59 7.08 27.89
N HIS A 111 -9.99 6.21 26.96
CA HIS A 111 -10.92 6.58 25.89
C HIS A 111 -12.33 6.75 26.47
N THR A 112 -12.99 7.87 26.18
CA THR A 112 -14.29 8.22 26.81
C THR A 112 -15.46 7.35 26.37
N GLY A 113 -15.31 6.63 25.25
CA GLY A 113 -16.37 5.83 24.64
C GLY A 113 -16.63 6.30 23.22
#